data_AF-A0A328P7D8-F1
#
_entry.id   AF-A0A328P7D8-F1
#
_cell.length_a   1.000
_cell.length_b   1.000
_cell.length_c   1.000
_cell.angle_alpha   90.00
_cell.angle_beta   90.00
_cell.angle_gamma   90.00
#
_symmetry.space_group_name_H-M   'P 1'
#
loop_
_entity.id
_entity.type
_entity.pdbx_description
1 polymer ?
#
loop_
_entity_poly.entity_id
_entity_poly.type
_entity_poly.pdbx_seq_one_letter_code
_entity_poly.pdbx_strand_id
1 'polypeptide(L)'
;MVVEGMLGSIRSLIALFRVHRWRHARDFSNVRTWGRAEELFACGRLDRIFLWPPELGGKDLPSNICFVPRKAARLKTLVDGTVMAHMREGRICRYTALPEYKGGSFIPARIVIKAWKSDKQASTSIIEIW
;
A
#
# COMPACT_ATOMS: atom_id res chain seq x y z
N MET A 1 12.29 -2.86 -26.38
CA MET A 1 12.64 -2.60 -24.97
C MET A 1 12.54 -1.11 -24.77
N VAL A 2 11.41 -0.62 -24.27
CA VAL A 2 11.20 0.81 -24.04
C VAL A 2 10.82 0.96 -22.57
N VAL A 3 11.73 1.58 -21.83
CA VAL A 3 11.50 2.12 -20.50
C VAL A 3 11.00 3.54 -20.73
N GLU A 4 9.69 3.78 -20.67
CA GLU A 4 9.14 5.14 -20.70
C GLU A 4 7.98 5.26 -19.71
N GLY A 5 8.01 6.34 -18.92
CA GLY A 5 6.89 6.74 -18.07
C GLY A 5 7.19 7.04 -16.60
N MET A 6 8.43 7.42 -16.23
CA MET A 6 8.66 8.23 -15.04
C MET A 6 8.47 9.71 -15.41
N LEU A 7 7.80 10.47 -14.53
CA LEU A 7 7.49 11.91 -14.62
C LEU A 7 6.15 12.30 -15.28
N GLY A 8 5.05 11.67 -14.84
CA GLY A 8 3.72 12.24 -14.98
C GLY A 8 3.49 13.37 -13.97
N SER A 9 3.50 14.61 -14.46
CA SER A 9 2.97 15.86 -13.89
C SER A 9 2.23 15.79 -12.53
N ILE A 10 2.77 16.51 -11.53
CA ILE A 10 2.25 16.73 -10.15
C ILE A 10 0.86 17.44 -10.11
N ARG A 11 0.26 17.76 -11.28
CA ARG A 11 -0.80 18.78 -11.38
C ARG A 11 -2.24 18.31 -11.41
N SER A 12 -2.57 17.00 -11.41
CA SER A 12 -3.98 16.61 -11.47
C SER A 12 -4.37 15.48 -10.52
N LEU A 13 -5.10 15.85 -9.47
CA LEU A 13 -5.80 14.96 -8.54
C LEU A 13 -7.18 14.58 -9.10
N ILE A 14 -7.27 14.40 -10.43
CA ILE A 14 -8.43 13.80 -11.09
C ILE A 14 -8.49 12.34 -10.64
N ALA A 15 -9.69 11.78 -10.49
CA ALA A 15 -10.00 10.44 -10.02
C ALA A 15 -9.23 9.34 -10.79
N LEU A 16 -7.96 9.17 -10.48
CA LEU A 16 -7.07 8.20 -11.08
C LEU A 16 -7.18 6.93 -10.26
N PHE A 17 -7.79 5.91 -10.86
CA PHE A 17 -7.65 4.54 -10.42
C PHE A 17 -6.31 4.02 -10.89
N ARG A 18 -5.39 3.78 -9.96
CA ARG A 18 -4.08 3.17 -10.28
C ARG A 18 -4.01 1.78 -9.69
N VAL A 19 -4.04 0.77 -10.55
CA VAL A 19 -3.85 -0.63 -10.16
C VAL A 19 -2.43 -1.04 -10.49
N HIS A 20 -1.69 -1.50 -9.50
CA HIS A 20 -0.35 -2.06 -9.68
C HIS A 20 -0.45 -3.58 -9.65
N ARG A 21 -0.71 -4.19 -10.82
CA ARG A 21 -0.88 -5.65 -10.98
C ARG A 21 0.40 -6.31 -11.51
N TRP A 22 0.69 -7.52 -11.05
CA TRP A 22 1.83 -8.33 -11.48
C TRP A 22 1.40 -9.50 -12.37
N ARG A 23 2.24 -9.83 -13.37
CA ARG A 23 2.05 -11.02 -14.23
C ARG A 23 2.41 -12.34 -13.52
N HIS A 24 3.30 -12.30 -12.54
CA HIS A 24 3.74 -13.47 -11.76
C HIS A 24 3.86 -13.07 -10.28
N ALA A 25 2.73 -13.05 -9.58
CA ALA A 25 2.74 -12.88 -8.14
C ALA A 25 3.09 -14.20 -7.44
N ARG A 26 3.82 -14.11 -6.32
CA ARG A 26 4.10 -15.29 -5.48
C ARG A 26 2.87 -15.61 -4.65
N ASP A 27 2.51 -16.89 -4.56
CA ASP A 27 1.42 -17.33 -3.70
C ASP A 27 1.83 -17.28 -2.21
N PHE A 28 1.02 -16.63 -1.37
CA PHE A 28 1.20 -16.54 0.08
C PHE A 28 0.04 -17.19 0.86
N SER A 29 -0.78 -18.02 0.22
CA SER A 29 -1.91 -18.73 0.84
C SER A 29 -1.52 -19.56 2.06
N ASN A 30 -0.30 -20.10 2.09
CA ASN A 30 0.22 -20.93 3.17
C ASN A 30 0.78 -20.16 4.37
N VAL A 31 0.88 -18.82 4.30
CA VAL A 31 1.29 -18.00 5.45
C VAL A 31 0.05 -17.72 6.28
N ARG A 32 -0.28 -18.57 7.25
CA ARG A 32 -1.58 -18.52 7.94
C ARG A 32 -1.55 -17.93 9.35
N THR A 33 -0.36 -17.58 9.85
CA THR A 33 -0.18 -17.09 11.21
C THR A 33 0.76 -15.89 11.22
N TRP A 34 0.63 -15.06 12.26
CA TRP A 34 1.55 -13.93 12.52
C TRP A 34 3.01 -14.40 12.63
N GLY A 35 3.28 -15.44 13.44
CA GLY A 35 4.63 -15.97 13.61
C GLY A 35 5.27 -16.43 12.31
N ARG A 36 4.51 -17.05 11.40
CA ARG A 36 5.03 -17.43 10.08
C ARG A 36 5.35 -16.20 9.21
N ALA A 37 4.56 -15.14 9.31
CA ALA A 37 4.84 -13.89 8.61
C ALA A 37 6.11 -13.20 9.18
N GLU A 38 6.30 -13.24 10.49
CA GLU A 38 7.51 -12.72 11.15
C GLU A 38 8.77 -13.50 10.77
N GLU A 39 8.72 -14.83 10.71
CA GLU A 39 9.85 -15.64 10.22
C GLU A 39 10.26 -15.23 8.80
N LEU A 40 9.27 -15.01 7.93
CA LEU A 40 9.50 -14.58 6.56
C LEU A 40 10.03 -13.14 6.48
N PHE A 41 9.65 -12.27 7.42
CA PHE A 41 10.24 -10.94 7.58
C PHE A 41 11.70 -11.04 8.05
N ALA A 42 11.98 -11.84 9.07
CA ALA A 42 13.32 -12.03 9.64
C ALA A 42 14.33 -12.57 8.61
N CYS A 43 13.89 -13.44 7.69
CA CYS A 43 14.74 -13.92 6.58
C CYS A 43 14.72 -13.03 5.32
N GLY A 44 14.13 -11.82 5.39
CA GLY A 44 14.16 -10.83 4.32
C GLY A 44 13.24 -11.12 3.13
N ARG A 45 12.31 -12.08 3.25
CA ARG A 45 11.34 -12.43 2.20
C ARG A 45 10.11 -11.51 2.21
N LEU A 46 9.78 -10.95 3.36
CA LEU A 46 8.75 -9.94 3.55
C LEU A 46 9.37 -8.70 4.19
N ASP A 47 8.73 -7.56 3.99
CA ASP A 47 9.00 -6.32 4.71
C ASP A 47 7.74 -5.99 5.54
N ARG A 48 7.97 -5.34 6.69
CA ARG A 48 6.90 -4.80 7.55
C ARG A 48 6.49 -3.43 7.06
N ILE A 49 5.20 -3.18 6.90
CA ILE A 49 4.65 -1.86 6.54
C ILE A 49 3.64 -1.39 7.57
N PHE A 50 3.41 -0.07 7.59
CA PHE A 50 2.29 0.53 8.30
C PHE A 50 1.13 0.81 7.34
N LEU A 51 -0.10 0.49 7.76
CA LEU A 51 -1.30 0.86 7.02
C LEU A 51 -1.53 2.37 7.11
N TRP A 52 -1.58 2.89 8.33
CA TRP A 52 -1.52 4.32 8.64
C TRP A 52 -0.07 4.76 8.90
N PRO A 53 0.50 5.63 8.05
CA PRO A 53 1.91 6.03 8.13
C PRO A 53 2.31 6.64 9.49
N PRO A 54 3.50 6.35 10.03
CA PRO A 54 4.03 6.99 11.24
C PRO A 54 4.10 8.51 11.13
N GLU A 55 4.40 9.05 9.95
CA GLU A 55 4.47 10.48 9.66
C GLU A 55 3.10 11.18 9.79
N LEU A 56 2.01 10.41 9.78
CA LEU A 56 0.64 10.87 10.04
C LEU A 56 0.16 10.49 11.45
N GLY A 57 1.05 10.07 12.34
CA GLY A 57 0.74 9.64 13.71
C GLY A 57 0.45 8.15 13.87
N GLY A 58 0.81 7.33 12.89
CA GLY A 58 0.72 5.87 12.96
C GLY A 58 1.54 5.27 14.07
N LYS A 59 0.89 4.39 14.84
CA LYS A 59 1.52 3.70 15.96
C LYS A 59 1.98 2.30 15.53
N ASP A 60 3.03 1.82 16.19
CA ASP A 60 3.51 0.45 16.07
C ASP A 60 2.62 -0.50 16.87
N LEU A 61 1.45 -0.79 16.29
CA LEU A 61 0.43 -1.67 16.86
C LEU A 61 0.12 -2.78 15.86
N PRO A 62 -0.19 -4.02 16.32
CA PRO A 62 -0.52 -5.13 15.42
C PRO A 62 -1.62 -4.80 14.40
N SER A 63 -2.60 -3.97 14.76
CA SER A 63 -3.69 -3.53 13.87
C SER A 63 -3.28 -2.52 12.79
N ASN A 64 -2.12 -1.89 12.93
CA ASN A 64 -1.57 -0.94 11.97
C ASN A 64 -0.44 -1.54 11.13
N ILE A 65 -0.05 -2.79 11.38
CA ILE A 65 1.08 -3.46 10.74
C ILE A 65 0.56 -4.47 9.73
N CYS A 66 1.24 -4.57 8.59
CA CYS A 66 1.08 -5.67 7.65
C CYS A 66 2.45 -6.16 7.18
N PHE A 67 2.53 -7.45 6.87
CA PHE A 67 3.68 -8.03 6.19
C PHE A 67 3.38 -8.15 4.70
N VAL A 68 4.29 -7.67 3.87
CA VAL A 68 4.13 -7.70 2.41
C VAL A 68 5.48 -7.97 1.73
N PRO A 69 5.50 -8.48 0.49
CA PRO A 69 6.74 -8.55 -0.28
C PRO A 69 7.37 -7.18 -0.48
N ARG A 70 8.70 -7.12 -0.52
CA ARG A 70 9.49 -5.88 -0.68
C ARG A 70 9.00 -4.94 -1.78
N LYS A 71 8.54 -5.50 -2.90
CA LYS A 71 8.01 -4.70 -4.01
C LYS A 71 6.74 -3.94 -3.62
N ALA A 72 5.82 -4.59 -2.90
CA ALA A 72 4.60 -3.97 -2.40
C ALA A 72 4.92 -2.92 -1.32
N ALA A 73 5.89 -3.18 -0.45
CA ALA A 73 6.35 -2.21 0.54
C ALA A 73 6.86 -0.91 -0.11
N ARG A 74 7.73 -1.02 -1.13
CA ARG A 74 8.23 0.14 -1.88
C ARG A 74 7.13 0.93 -2.55
N LEU A 75 6.12 0.25 -3.11
CA LEU A 75 4.96 0.93 -3.70
C LEU A 75 4.10 1.62 -2.65
N LYS A 76 3.91 1.01 -1.49
CA LYS A 76 3.21 1.62 -0.36
C LYS A 76 3.90 2.93 0.03
N THR A 77 5.23 2.91 0.19
CA THR A 77 6.02 4.13 0.48
C THR A 77 5.82 5.21 -0.58
N LEU A 78 5.80 4.86 -1.87
CA LEU A 78 5.58 5.83 -2.95
C LEU A 78 4.17 6.42 -2.94
N VAL A 79 3.14 5.58 -2.73
CA VAL A 79 1.75 6.03 -2.65
C VAL A 79 1.56 6.94 -1.42
N ASP A 80 2.07 6.53 -0.27
CA ASP A 80 1.98 7.30 0.97
C ASP A 80 2.68 8.66 0.82
N GLY A 81 3.90 8.68 0.28
CA GLY A 81 4.63 9.92 0.01
C GLY A 81 3.86 10.87 -0.89
N THR A 82 3.20 10.34 -1.92
CA THR A 82 2.37 11.13 -2.84
C THR A 82 1.15 11.72 -2.13
N VAL A 83 0.43 10.90 -1.34
CA VAL A 83 -0.73 11.38 -0.57
C VAL A 83 -0.30 12.43 0.45
N MET A 84 0.80 12.20 1.18
CA MET A 84 1.31 13.14 2.18
C MET A 84 1.72 14.47 1.56
N ALA A 85 2.33 14.46 0.37
CA ALA A 85 2.61 15.69 -0.37
C ALA A 85 1.32 16.47 -0.67
N HIS A 86 0.28 15.78 -1.16
CA HIS A 86 -1.03 16.41 -1.40
C HIS A 86 -1.75 16.88 -0.13
N MET A 87 -1.56 16.20 1.01
CA MET A 87 -2.08 16.64 2.30
C MET A 87 -1.44 17.95 2.75
N ARG A 88 -0.11 18.07 2.63
CA ARG A 88 0.62 19.31 2.97
C ARG A 88 0.16 20.51 2.15
N GLU A 89 -0.26 20.27 0.91
CA GLU A 89 -0.78 21.29 0.02
C GLU A 89 -2.30 21.53 0.18
N GLY A 90 -2.97 20.89 1.15
CA GLY A 90 -4.41 21.03 1.37
C GLY A 90 -5.28 20.41 0.27
N ARG A 91 -4.70 19.61 -0.64
CA ARG A 91 -5.43 18.95 -1.74
C ARG A 91 -6.12 17.66 -1.31
N ILE A 92 -5.65 17.03 -0.23
CA ILE A 92 -6.23 15.84 0.40
C ILE A 92 -6.41 16.11 1.90
N CYS A 93 -7.53 15.69 2.47
CA CYS A 93 -7.80 15.80 3.92
C CYS A 93 -8.01 14.45 4.61
N ARG A 94 -8.23 13.36 3.86
CA ARG A 94 -8.45 12.02 4.40
C ARG A 94 -7.69 10.99 3.59
N TYR A 95 -7.24 9.94 4.27
CA TYR A 95 -6.57 8.77 3.71
C TYR A 95 -7.07 7.52 4.41
N THR A 96 -7.10 6.39 3.71
CA THR A 96 -7.20 5.06 4.33
C THR A 96 -6.34 4.08 3.55
N ALA A 97 -5.80 3.08 4.23
CA ALA A 97 -5.19 1.92 3.61
C ALA A 97 -5.82 0.66 4.21
N LEU A 98 -6.58 -0.06 3.41
CA LEU A 98 -7.33 -1.22 3.85
C LEU A 98 -6.75 -2.47 3.19
N PRO A 99 -6.18 -3.41 3.96
CA PRO A 99 -5.76 -4.69 3.43
C PRO A 99 -6.97 -5.57 3.12
N GLU A 100 -6.93 -6.26 1.99
CA GLU A 100 -7.89 -7.30 1.64
C GLU A 100 -7.18 -8.65 1.64
N TYR A 101 -7.66 -9.56 2.48
CA TYR A 101 -7.11 -10.91 2.64
C TYR A 101 -7.87 -11.92 1.79
N LYS A 102 -7.17 -12.98 1.38
CA LYS A 102 -7.73 -14.06 0.58
C LYS A 102 -7.52 -15.39 1.31
N GLY A 103 -8.61 -16.13 1.51
CA GLY A 103 -8.60 -17.39 2.25
C GLY A 103 -8.12 -17.20 3.70
N GLY A 104 -7.29 -18.11 4.19
CA GLY A 104 -6.72 -18.05 5.54
C GLY A 104 -5.33 -17.44 5.60
N SER A 105 -4.92 -16.65 4.60
CA SER A 105 -3.60 -16.04 4.58
C SER A 105 -3.53 -14.81 5.47
N PHE A 106 -2.39 -14.68 6.16
CA PHE A 106 -1.99 -13.54 6.95
C PHE A 106 -1.30 -12.46 6.10
N ILE A 107 -1.02 -12.74 4.82
CA ILE A 107 -0.48 -11.78 3.86
C ILE A 107 -1.65 -11.27 3.00
N PRO A 108 -1.91 -9.95 2.95
CA PRO A 108 -3.00 -9.44 2.14
C PRO A 108 -2.79 -9.77 0.65
N ALA A 109 -3.87 -10.08 -0.05
CA ALA A 109 -3.87 -10.24 -1.50
C ALA A 109 -3.71 -8.89 -2.19
N ARG A 110 -4.27 -7.84 -1.60
CA ARG A 110 -4.04 -6.45 -2.01
C ARG A 110 -4.24 -5.47 -0.88
N ILE A 111 -3.78 -4.24 -1.10
CA ILE A 111 -4.07 -3.10 -0.23
C ILE A 111 -4.76 -2.04 -1.06
N VAL A 112 -5.95 -1.63 -0.61
CA VAL A 112 -6.74 -0.56 -1.23
C VAL A 112 -6.51 0.72 -0.45
N ILE A 113 -5.91 1.68 -1.13
CA ILE A 113 -5.61 3.00 -0.59
C ILE A 113 -6.57 3.99 -1.21
N LYS A 114 -7.26 4.75 -0.37
CA LYS A 114 -8.20 5.80 -0.80
C LYS A 114 -7.78 7.12 -0.19
N ALA A 115 -7.98 8.19 -0.95
CA ALA A 115 -7.76 9.55 -0.47
C ALA A 115 -8.92 10.46 -0.89
N TRP A 116 -9.25 11.44 -0.05
CA TRP A 116 -10.39 12.34 -0.26
C TRP A 116 -9.97 13.80 -0.19
N LYS A 117 -10.66 14.62 -0.98
CA LYS A 117 -10.68 16.08 -0.86
C LYS A 117 -12.07 16.49 -0.37
N SER A 118 -12.14 17.00 0.85
CA SER A 118 -13.43 17.17 1.54
C SER A 118 -14.19 15.83 1.55
N ASP A 119 -15.47 15.80 1.18
CA ASP A 119 -16.27 14.57 1.16
C ASP A 119 -16.16 13.79 -0.16
N LYS A 120 -15.43 14.31 -1.16
CA LYS A 120 -15.27 13.65 -2.45
C LYS A 120 -14.01 12.78 -2.46
N GLN A 121 -14.18 11.49 -2.79
CA GLN A 121 -13.04 10.61 -3.03
C GLN A 121 -12.25 11.12 -4.25
N ALA A 122 -10.98 11.43 -4.03
CA ALA A 122 -10.13 12.07 -5.02
C ALA A 122 -9.21 11.07 -5.72
N SER A 123 -8.83 9.96 -5.07
CA SER A 123 -8.04 8.91 -5.70
C SER A 123 -8.25 7.53 -5.06
N THR A 124 -8.03 6.48 -5.86
CA THR A 124 -7.90 5.10 -5.41
C THR A 124 -6.62 4.48 -5.96
N SER A 125 -5.77 3.95 -5.10
CA SER A 125 -4.61 3.16 -5.48
C SER A 125 -4.77 1.74 -4.96
N ILE A 126 -4.60 0.75 -5.83
CA ILE A 126 -4.62 -0.66 -5.47
C ILE A 126 -3.21 -1.21 -5.66
N ILE A 127 -2.66 -1.76 -4.58
CA ILE A 127 -1.40 -2.50 -4.60
C ILE A 127 -1.78 -3.97 -4.58
N GLU A 128 -1.74 -4.63 -5.75
CA GLU A 128 -1.89 -6.09 -5.81
C GLU A 128 -0.63 -6.74 -5.28
N ILE A 129 -0.79 -7.79 -4.50
CA ILE A 129 0.30 -8.52 -3.86
C ILE A 129 0.37 -9.92 -4.45
N TRP A 130 -0.75 -10.67 -4.42
CA TRP A 130 -0.83 -12.04 -4.93
C TRP A 130 -2.24 -12.55 -5.22
#